data_AF-A0A6G1H654-F1
#
_entry.id   AF-A0A6G1H654-F1
#
_cell.length_a   1.000
_cell.length_b   1.000
_cell.length_c   1.000
_cell.angle_alpha   90.00
_cell.angle_beta   90.00
_cell.angle_gamma   90.00
#
_symmetry.space_group_name_H-M   'P 1'
#
loop_
_entity.id
_entity.type
_entity.pdbx_description
1 polymer ?
#
loop_
_entity_poly.entity_id
_entity_poly.type
_entity_poly.pdbx_seq_one_letter_code
_entity_poly.pdbx_strand_id
1 'polypeptide(L)'
;MSSLSQSLLIIDVLLHQYEKEKEKNLSGPEKDLRMVHAIDMGWFVLEKYYALSDDAPVYAAALLLHPSKRAKYINTNWPSSWRENAIAAARKIWQKEYECIAGLETSRSAVDMSFAARQTRDEFDSLMDDMDVTDDTSSSTDDFDAFIHAPPYRITGSPLSWWTKPD
;
A
#
# COMPACT_ATOMS: atom_id res chain seq x y z
N MET A 1 19.38 6.37 -1.38
CA MET A 1 18.90 5.20 -0.61
C MET A 1 17.81 4.52 -1.42
N SER A 2 18.05 3.31 -1.91
CA SER A 2 17.05 2.57 -2.70
C SER A 2 15.91 2.13 -1.78
N SER A 3 14.72 2.67 -2.00
CA SER A 3 13.51 2.23 -1.27
C SER A 3 13.02 0.89 -1.84
N LEU A 4 12.38 0.07 -1.00
CA LEU A 4 11.81 -1.22 -1.40
C LEU A 4 10.90 -1.09 -2.64
N SER A 5 10.12 -0.01 -2.69
CA SER A 5 9.23 0.31 -3.81
C SER A 5 9.96 0.66 -5.11
N GLN A 6 11.21 1.12 -5.06
CA GLN A 6 12.01 1.40 -6.25
C GLN A 6 12.56 0.13 -6.88
N SER A 7 12.95 -0.86 -6.07
CA SER A 7 13.43 -2.15 -6.58
C SER A 7 12.35 -2.83 -7.43
N LEU A 8 11.11 -2.86 -6.95
CA LEU A 8 10.01 -3.48 -7.69
C LEU A 8 9.66 -2.70 -8.96
N LEU A 9 9.67 -1.36 -8.92
CA LEU A 9 9.50 -0.54 -10.12
C LEU A 9 10.56 -0.83 -11.19
N ILE A 10 11.82 -1.01 -10.79
CA ILE A 10 12.91 -1.31 -11.73
C ILE A 10 12.68 -2.68 -12.36
N ILE A 11 12.26 -3.68 -11.58
CA ILE A 11 11.96 -5.02 -12.11
C ILE A 11 10.76 -4.96 -13.08
N ASP A 12 9.68 -4.24 -12.74
CA ASP A 12 8.50 -4.02 -13.62
C ASP A 12 8.93 -3.42 -14.98
N VAL A 13 9.77 -2.38 -14.95
CA VAL A 13 10.25 -1.70 -16.17
C VAL A 13 11.13 -2.61 -17.02
N LEU A 14 12.00 -3.39 -16.38
CA LEU A 14 12.86 -4.34 -17.09
C LEU A 14 12.02 -5.43 -17.75
N LEU A 15 11.10 -6.09 -17.03
CA LEU A 15 10.23 -7.12 -17.60
C LEU A 15 9.48 -6.61 -18.84
N HIS A 16 8.87 -5.43 -18.75
CA HIS A 16 8.17 -4.82 -19.87
C HIS A 16 9.08 -4.57 -21.09
N GLN A 17 10.32 -4.13 -20.86
CA GLN A 17 11.28 -3.91 -21.94
C GLN A 17 11.73 -5.23 -22.57
N TYR A 18 11.97 -6.27 -21.78
CA TYR A 18 12.35 -7.60 -22.28
C TYR A 18 11.24 -8.23 -23.12
N GLU A 19 9.97 -8.12 -22.70
CA GLU A 19 8.82 -8.61 -23.48
C GLU A 19 8.70 -7.89 -24.83
N LYS A 20 8.84 -6.56 -24.82
CA LYS A 20 8.82 -5.74 -26.03
C LYS A 20 9.96 -6.09 -26.99
N GLU A 21 11.18 -6.29 -26.48
CA GLU A 21 12.32 -6.67 -27.33
C GLU A 21 12.22 -8.11 -27.82
N LYS A 22 11.64 -9.02 -27.03
CA LYS A 22 11.33 -10.39 -27.45
C LYS A 22 10.35 -10.39 -28.63
N GLU A 23 9.26 -9.63 -28.54
CA GLU A 23 8.27 -9.53 -29.62
C GLU A 23 8.86 -8.96 -30.92
N LYS A 24 9.71 -7.92 -30.81
CA LYS A 24 10.42 -7.34 -31.94
C LYS A 24 11.41 -8.30 -32.60
N ASN A 25 12.23 -8.99 -31.82
CA ASN A 25 13.22 -9.93 -32.33
C ASN A 25 12.57 -11.21 -32.91
N LEU A 26 11.40 -11.61 -32.42
CA LEU A 26 10.62 -12.72 -32.97
C LEU A 26 9.93 -12.38 -34.30
N SER A 27 9.54 -11.11 -34.48
CA SER A 27 8.82 -10.60 -35.67
C SER A 27 9.73 -10.06 -36.77
N GLY A 28 11.03 -9.88 -36.50
CA GLY A 28 12.01 -9.36 -37.45
C GLY A 28 12.43 -10.37 -38.54
N PRO A 29 12.89 -9.87 -39.71
CA PRO A 29 13.31 -10.72 -40.83
C PRO A 29 14.63 -11.46 -40.60
N GLU A 30 15.47 -11.00 -39.65
CA GLU A 30 16.75 -11.61 -39.30
C GLU A 30 16.76 -11.90 -37.79
N LYS A 31 16.56 -13.17 -37.43
CA LYS A 31 16.51 -13.61 -36.02
C LYS A 31 17.93 -13.85 -35.50
N ASP A 32 18.46 -12.92 -34.72
CA ASP A 32 19.66 -13.19 -33.94
C ASP A 32 19.32 -14.11 -32.75
N LEU A 33 19.56 -15.40 -32.95
CA LEU A 33 19.30 -16.44 -31.94
C LEU A 33 20.07 -16.20 -30.64
N ARG A 34 21.24 -15.54 -30.68
CA ARG A 34 22.02 -15.23 -29.47
C ARG A 34 21.32 -14.14 -28.66
N MET A 35 20.82 -13.11 -29.34
CA MET A 35 20.06 -12.03 -28.73
C MET A 35 18.77 -12.55 -28.09
N VAL A 36 18.01 -13.38 -28.82
CA VAL A 36 16.77 -13.99 -28.31
C VAL A 36 17.06 -14.83 -27.06
N HIS A 37 18.09 -15.67 -27.10
CA HIS A 37 18.45 -16.50 -25.95
C HIS A 37 18.88 -15.66 -24.74
N ALA A 38 19.65 -14.58 -24.94
CA ALA A 38 20.03 -13.67 -23.86
C ALA A 38 18.83 -12.94 -23.26
N ILE A 39 17.86 -12.53 -24.10
CA ILE A 39 16.59 -11.92 -23.67
C ILE A 39 15.79 -12.93 -22.84
N ASP A 40 15.62 -14.16 -23.32
CA ASP A 40 14.87 -15.20 -22.60
C ASP A 40 15.49 -15.53 -21.25
N MET A 41 16.81 -15.63 -21.16
CA MET A 41 17.51 -15.88 -19.89
C MET A 41 17.36 -14.70 -18.93
N GLY A 42 17.47 -13.46 -19.41
CA GLY A 42 17.28 -12.27 -18.59
C GLY A 42 15.84 -12.15 -18.06
N TRP A 43 14.85 -12.40 -18.92
CA TRP A 43 13.44 -12.41 -18.54
C TRP A 43 13.13 -13.49 -17.51
N PHE A 44 13.64 -14.72 -17.70
CA PHE A 44 13.45 -15.83 -16.74
C PHE A 44 14.01 -15.51 -15.35
N VAL A 45 15.18 -14.89 -15.29
CA VAL A 45 15.77 -14.47 -14.01
C VAL A 45 14.91 -13.40 -13.34
N LEU A 46 14.43 -12.41 -14.10
CA LEU A 46 13.55 -11.35 -13.57
C LEU A 46 12.21 -11.91 -13.08
N GLU A 47 11.59 -12.81 -13.85
CA GLU A 47 10.36 -13.52 -13.47
C GLU A 47 10.55 -14.28 -12.15
N LYS A 48 11.67 -15.00 -12.00
CA LYS A 48 12.00 -15.69 -10.74
C LYS A 48 12.07 -14.73 -9.56
N TYR A 49 12.75 -13.60 -9.70
CA TYR A 49 12.85 -12.61 -8.63
C TYR A 49 11.52 -11.89 -8.36
N TYR A 50 10.66 -11.77 -9.38
CA TYR A 50 9.30 -11.26 -9.23
C TYR A 50 8.42 -12.22 -8.41
N ALA A 51 8.47 -13.52 -8.73
CA ALA A 51 7.74 -14.54 -7.99
C ALA A 51 8.17 -14.59 -6.51
N LEU A 52 9.48 -14.41 -6.22
CA LEU A 52 9.97 -14.30 -4.85
C LEU A 52 9.52 -13.00 -4.14
N SER A 53 9.13 -11.98 -4.89
CA SER A 53 8.56 -10.75 -4.31
C SER A 53 7.09 -10.92 -3.92
N ASP A 54 6.35 -11.81 -4.58
CA ASP A 54 4.99 -12.20 -4.17
C ASP A 54 5.00 -12.92 -2.81
N ASP A 55 6.07 -13.66 -2.50
CA ASP A 55 6.25 -14.31 -1.18
C ASP A 55 6.44 -13.29 -0.03
N ALA A 56 6.79 -12.04 -0.34
CA ALA A 56 7.06 -10.99 0.63
C ALA A 56 6.02 -9.85 0.51
N PRO A 57 4.89 -9.92 1.24
CA PRO A 57 3.80 -8.93 1.15
C PRO A 57 4.22 -7.49 1.53
N VAL A 58 5.41 -7.32 2.10
CA VAL A 58 6.04 -6.03 2.38
C VAL A 58 6.23 -5.18 1.11
N TYR A 59 6.49 -5.78 -0.06
CA TYR A 59 6.62 -5.05 -1.32
C TYR A 59 5.27 -4.44 -1.75
N ALA A 60 4.19 -5.21 -1.67
CA ALA A 60 2.84 -4.74 -1.94
C ALA A 60 2.41 -3.66 -0.95
N ALA A 61 2.67 -3.87 0.35
CA ALA A 61 2.40 -2.88 1.40
C ALA A 61 3.14 -1.55 1.14
N ALA A 62 4.42 -1.61 0.72
CA ALA A 62 5.20 -0.41 0.42
C ALA A 62 4.64 0.40 -0.78
N LEU A 63 4.02 -0.27 -1.77
CA LEU A 63 3.34 0.42 -2.87
C LEU A 63 2.01 1.04 -2.42
N LEU A 64 1.25 0.33 -1.60
CA LEU A 64 -0.04 0.78 -1.06
C LEU A 64 0.13 2.00 -0.14
N LEU A 65 1.15 1.99 0.72
CA LEU A 65 1.48 3.08 1.63
C LEU A 65 2.18 4.28 0.94
N HIS A 66 2.51 4.15 -0.35
CA HIS A 66 3.12 5.24 -1.10
C HIS A 66 2.04 6.22 -1.59
N PRO A 67 2.01 7.48 -1.11
CA PRO A 67 0.90 8.42 -1.37
C PRO A 67 0.65 8.72 -2.86
N SER A 68 1.69 8.70 -3.70
CA SER A 68 1.54 8.88 -5.16
C SER A 68 1.16 7.64 -5.96
N LYS A 69 1.14 6.45 -5.36
CA LYS A 69 0.86 5.18 -6.06
C LYS A 69 -0.45 4.59 -5.58
N ARG A 70 -0.50 4.24 -4.29
CA ARG A 70 -1.65 3.63 -3.61
C ARG A 70 -2.19 2.40 -4.40
N ALA A 71 -3.44 2.01 -4.18
CA ALA A 71 -4.05 0.88 -4.90
C ALA A 71 -4.14 1.12 -6.43
N LYS A 72 -4.14 2.39 -6.87
CA LYS A 72 -4.23 2.74 -8.30
C LYS A 72 -3.06 2.17 -9.12
N TYR A 73 -1.84 2.17 -8.57
CA TYR A 73 -0.68 1.62 -9.26
C TYR A 73 -0.83 0.12 -9.51
N ILE A 74 -1.15 -0.64 -8.47
CA ILE A 74 -1.37 -2.10 -8.54
C ILE A 74 -2.50 -2.42 -9.53
N ASN A 75 -3.60 -1.67 -9.47
CA ASN A 75 -4.73 -1.85 -10.39
C ASN A 75 -4.40 -1.52 -11.86
N THR A 76 -3.36 -0.73 -12.13
CA THR A 76 -2.99 -0.35 -13.51
C THR A 76 -1.90 -1.25 -14.07
N ASN A 77 -0.89 -1.58 -13.26
CA ASN A 77 0.31 -2.26 -13.73
C ASN A 77 0.34 -3.77 -13.49
N TRP A 78 -0.47 -4.31 -12.56
CA TRP A 78 -0.41 -5.73 -12.20
C TRP A 78 -1.55 -6.54 -12.85
N PRO A 79 -1.34 -7.84 -13.13
CA PRO A 79 -2.39 -8.75 -13.58
C PRO A 79 -3.53 -8.86 -12.56
N SER A 80 -4.78 -9.00 -13.03
CA SER A 80 -5.96 -9.07 -12.15
C SER A 80 -5.86 -10.18 -11.09
N SER A 81 -5.27 -11.33 -11.45
CA SER A 81 -5.06 -12.48 -10.56
C SER A 81 -4.17 -12.17 -9.36
N TRP A 82 -3.32 -11.14 -9.42
CA TRP A 82 -2.36 -10.81 -8.38
C TRP A 82 -2.81 -9.67 -7.47
N ARG A 83 -3.73 -8.82 -7.95
CA ARG A 83 -4.17 -7.60 -7.23
C ARG A 83 -4.82 -7.92 -5.89
N GLU A 84 -5.79 -8.82 -5.89
CA GLU A 84 -6.55 -9.15 -4.68
C GLU A 84 -5.65 -9.82 -3.63
N ASN A 85 -4.81 -10.76 -4.06
CA ASN A 85 -3.86 -11.43 -3.18
C ASN A 85 -2.87 -10.45 -2.54
N ALA A 86 -2.34 -9.50 -3.33
CA ALA A 86 -1.40 -8.50 -2.84
C ALA A 86 -2.02 -7.54 -1.82
N ILE A 87 -3.25 -7.06 -2.08
CA ILE A 87 -3.98 -6.18 -1.16
C ILE A 87 -4.35 -6.93 0.12
N ALA A 88 -4.87 -8.15 -0.01
CA ALA A 88 -5.24 -8.98 1.14
C ALA A 88 -4.03 -9.30 2.02
N ALA A 89 -2.88 -9.62 1.43
CA ALA A 89 -1.67 -9.92 2.17
C ALA A 89 -1.11 -8.67 2.90
N ALA A 90 -1.19 -7.49 2.26
CA ALA A 90 -0.84 -6.23 2.92
C ALA A 90 -1.80 -5.88 4.08
N ARG A 91 -3.11 -6.06 3.88
CA ARG A 91 -4.12 -5.88 4.94
C ARG A 91 -3.87 -6.83 6.12
N LYS A 92 -3.47 -8.08 5.85
CA LYS A 92 -3.11 -9.03 6.90
C LYS A 92 -1.91 -8.57 7.75
N ILE A 93 -0.91 -7.92 7.15
CA ILE A 93 0.19 -7.30 7.91
C ILE A 93 -0.35 -6.17 8.79
N TRP A 94 -1.16 -5.28 8.22
CA TRP A 94 -1.78 -4.16 8.94
C TRP A 94 -2.56 -4.63 10.18
N GLN A 95 -3.46 -5.60 10.00
CA GLN A 95 -4.27 -6.16 11.09
C GLN A 95 -3.41 -6.83 12.17
N LYS A 96 -2.40 -7.60 11.75
CA LYS A 96 -1.54 -8.33 12.69
C LYS A 96 -0.62 -7.41 13.50
N GLU A 97 -0.05 -6.39 12.88
CA GLU A 97 1.07 -5.63 13.46
C GLU A 97 0.69 -4.21 13.89
N TYR A 98 -0.38 -3.61 13.35
CA TYR A 98 -0.68 -2.19 13.51
C TYR A 98 -2.08 -1.88 14.03
N GLU A 99 -3.10 -2.69 13.73
CA GLU A 99 -4.49 -2.45 14.17
C GLU A 99 -4.62 -2.37 15.71
N CYS A 100 -3.89 -3.23 16.44
CA CYS A 100 -3.85 -3.19 17.90
C CYS A 100 -3.16 -1.92 18.45
N ILE A 101 -2.15 -1.39 17.73
CA ILE A 101 -1.42 -0.17 18.12
C ILE A 101 -2.27 1.07 17.83
N ALA A 102 -2.98 1.11 16.70
CA ALA A 102 -3.90 2.19 16.35
C ALA A 102 -5.05 2.30 17.36
N GLY A 103 -5.58 1.17 17.83
CA GLY A 103 -6.56 1.14 18.92
C GLY A 103 -6.00 1.68 20.25
N LEU A 104 -4.73 1.40 20.57
CA LEU A 104 -4.07 1.90 21.77
C LEU A 104 -3.80 3.41 21.72
N GLU A 105 -3.36 3.96 20.59
CA GLU A 105 -3.11 5.40 20.44
C GLU A 105 -4.42 6.21 20.38
N THR A 106 -5.45 5.66 19.71
CA THR A 106 -6.82 6.22 19.75
C THR A 106 -7.37 6.17 21.18
N SER A 107 -7.16 5.07 21.90
CA SER A 107 -7.57 4.96 23.30
C SER A 107 -6.75 5.89 24.21
N ARG A 108 -5.46 6.12 23.98
CA ARG A 108 -4.65 7.06 24.76
C ARG A 108 -5.08 8.49 24.54
N SER A 109 -5.34 8.89 23.31
CA SER A 109 -5.86 10.23 22.98
C SER A 109 -7.27 10.44 23.54
N ALA A 110 -8.13 9.42 23.46
CA ALA A 110 -9.45 9.43 24.09
C ALA A 110 -9.38 9.44 25.63
N VAL A 111 -8.42 8.72 26.22
CA VAL A 111 -8.23 8.67 27.68
C VAL A 111 -7.65 9.99 28.20
N ASP A 112 -6.70 10.62 27.51
CA ASP A 112 -6.17 11.95 27.88
C ASP A 112 -7.24 13.05 27.75
N MET A 113 -8.06 13.01 26.69
CA MET A 113 -9.24 13.89 26.55
C MET A 113 -10.30 13.61 27.63
N SER A 114 -10.48 12.35 28.03
CA SER A 114 -11.42 11.97 29.11
C SER A 114 -10.91 12.34 30.52
N PHE A 115 -9.59 12.37 30.73
CA PHE A 115 -9.00 12.73 32.02
C PHE A 115 -9.04 14.25 32.24
N ALA A 116 -8.88 15.03 31.16
CA ALA A 116 -9.10 16.48 31.17
C ALA A 116 -10.60 16.84 31.34
N ALA A 117 -11.52 16.08 30.73
CA ALA A 117 -12.95 16.31 30.83
C ALA A 117 -13.58 15.88 32.17
N ARG A 118 -12.90 15.06 32.97
CA ARG A 118 -13.42 14.53 34.24
C ARG A 118 -13.50 15.53 35.39
N GLN A 119 -13.01 16.76 35.22
CA GLN A 119 -12.85 17.69 36.35
C GLN A 119 -14.07 18.56 36.66
N THR A 120 -15.13 18.54 35.84
CA THR A 120 -16.41 19.19 36.18
C THR A 120 -17.56 18.50 35.44
N ARG A 121 -18.15 17.47 36.05
CA ARG A 121 -19.44 16.91 35.62
C ARG A 121 -20.51 17.42 36.57
N ASP A 122 -21.37 18.32 36.09
CA ASP A 122 -22.53 18.85 36.81
C ASP A 122 -23.84 18.32 36.19
N GLU A 123 -24.97 18.53 36.88
CA GLU A 123 -26.33 18.04 36.56
C GLU A 123 -26.78 18.28 35.10
N PHE A 124 -26.16 19.22 34.40
CA PHE A 124 -26.40 19.53 32.99
C PHE A 124 -25.98 18.40 32.04
N ASP A 125 -24.90 17.67 32.33
CA ASP A 125 -24.42 16.57 31.50
C ASP A 125 -25.38 15.37 31.54
N SER A 126 -26.03 15.15 32.69
CA SER A 126 -27.03 14.10 32.87
C SER A 126 -28.32 14.35 32.08
N LEU A 127 -28.63 15.61 31.77
CA LEU A 127 -29.78 15.99 30.93
C LEU A 127 -29.47 15.87 29.44
N MET A 128 -28.18 15.91 29.05
CA MET A 128 -27.74 15.77 27.66
C MET A 128 -27.73 14.30 27.21
N ASP A 129 -27.28 13.39 28.09
CA ASP A 129 -27.31 11.93 27.86
C ASP A 129 -28.74 11.39 27.67
N ASP A 130 -29.73 11.95 28.38
CA ASP A 130 -31.13 11.50 28.30
C ASP A 130 -31.83 11.91 26.98
N MET A 131 -31.20 12.81 26.21
CA MET A 131 -31.67 13.26 24.88
C MET A 131 -30.87 12.68 23.71
N ASP A 132 -29.78 11.95 23.93
CA ASP A 132 -28.95 11.42 22.84
C ASP A 132 -29.56 10.13 22.28
N VAL A 133 -29.98 10.18 21.01
CA VAL A 133 -30.53 9.05 20.23
C VAL A 133 -29.67 8.84 18.98
N THR A 134 -28.36 8.99 19.11
CA THR A 134 -27.45 8.67 18.02
C THR A 134 -27.05 7.19 18.08
N ASP A 135 -27.49 6.46 17.06
CA ASP A 135 -27.06 5.10 16.76
C ASP A 135 -25.55 5.13 16.50
N ASP A 136 -24.77 4.46 17.35
CA ASP A 136 -23.33 4.24 17.23
C ASP A 136 -23.01 3.42 15.98
N THR A 137 -23.27 3.98 14.80
CA THR A 137 -22.61 3.54 13.58
C THR A 137 -21.22 4.15 13.59
N SER A 138 -20.36 3.59 14.45
CA SER A 138 -18.93 3.53 14.20
C SER A 138 -18.75 2.76 12.89
N SER A 139 -18.93 3.46 11.77
CA SER A 139 -18.52 3.00 10.45
C SER A 139 -17.00 2.94 10.48
N SER A 140 -16.51 1.83 11.04
CA SER A 140 -15.15 1.30 10.95
C SER A 140 -14.83 1.08 9.47
N THR A 141 -14.64 2.17 8.75
CA THR A 141 -13.90 2.13 7.50
C THR A 141 -12.44 2.08 7.95
N ASP A 142 -11.85 0.89 7.97
CA ASP A 142 -10.45 0.64 8.33
C ASP A 142 -9.56 1.75 7.72
N ASP A 143 -8.85 2.51 8.56
CA ASP A 143 -8.06 3.69 8.15
C ASP A 143 -7.09 3.37 7.01
N PHE A 144 -6.62 2.11 6.98
CA PHE A 144 -5.81 1.58 5.90
C PHE A 144 -6.55 1.55 4.57
N ASP A 145 -7.78 1.02 4.54
CA ASP A 145 -8.60 0.95 3.33
C ASP A 145 -8.99 2.35 2.84
N ALA A 146 -9.33 3.25 3.75
CA ALA A 146 -9.59 4.65 3.42
C ALA A 146 -8.36 5.29 2.74
N PHE A 147 -7.15 5.03 3.25
CA PHE A 147 -5.92 5.58 2.70
C PHE A 147 -5.55 5.00 1.33
N ILE A 148 -5.59 3.67 1.14
CA ILE A 148 -5.13 3.04 -0.10
C ILE A 148 -6.07 3.29 -1.29
N HIS A 149 -7.35 3.57 -1.03
CA HIS A 149 -8.33 3.87 -2.06
C HIS A 149 -8.45 5.37 -2.39
N ALA A 150 -7.90 6.25 -1.54
CA ALA A 150 -7.88 7.68 -1.79
C ALA A 150 -7.07 8.04 -3.05
N PRO A 151 -7.43 9.12 -3.78
CA PRO A 151 -6.78 9.50 -5.04
C PRO A 151 -5.27 9.76 -4.84
N PRO A 152 -4.38 9.29 -5.75
CA PRO A 152 -2.95 9.42 -5.54
C PRO A 152 -2.52 10.89 -5.50
N TYR A 153 -1.66 11.21 -4.52
CA TYR A 153 -1.15 12.56 -4.29
C TYR A 153 0.28 12.72 -4.82
N ARG A 154 0.57 13.79 -5.57
CA ARG A 154 1.93 14.04 -6.06
C ARG A 154 2.82 14.54 -4.93
N ILE A 155 3.80 13.73 -4.52
CA ILE A 155 4.78 14.12 -3.51
C ILE A 155 6.02 14.75 -4.15
N THR A 156 6.56 15.76 -3.50
CA THR A 156 7.90 16.30 -3.76
C THR A 156 8.88 15.64 -2.80
N GLY A 157 9.60 14.61 -3.27
CA GLY A 157 10.59 13.88 -2.46
C GLY A 157 10.31 12.38 -2.33
N SER A 158 10.97 11.73 -1.36
CA SER A 158 10.77 10.31 -1.07
C SER A 158 9.49 10.10 -0.24
N PRO A 159 8.83 8.94 -0.31
CA PRO A 159 7.66 8.63 0.51
C PRO A 159 7.93 8.78 2.00
N LEU A 160 9.13 8.37 2.44
CA LEU A 160 9.54 8.51 3.82
C LEU A 160 9.59 9.98 4.25
N SER A 161 10.15 10.85 3.40
CA SER A 161 10.17 12.30 3.68
C SER A 161 8.80 12.94 3.68
N TRP A 162 7.78 12.31 3.09
CA TRP A 162 6.40 12.78 3.18
C TRP A 162 5.78 12.41 4.53
N TRP A 163 5.98 11.17 4.99
CA TRP A 163 5.49 10.68 6.28
C TRP A 163 6.15 11.34 7.50
N THR A 164 7.38 11.81 7.37
CA THR A 164 8.13 12.43 8.48
C THR A 164 8.02 13.96 8.52
N LYS A 165 7.17 14.57 7.68
CA LYS A 165 6.92 16.01 7.79
C LYS A 165 6.05 16.24 9.04
N PRO A 166 6.47 17.13 9.96
CA PRO A 166 5.56 17.60 10.99
C PRO A 166 4.42 18.37 10.29
N ASP A 167 3.19 18.08 10.69
CA ASP A 167 2.00 18.81 10.27
C ASP A 167 2.04 20.28 10.73
#